data_AF-A0A2N1J8W2-F1
#
_entry.id   AF-A0A2N1J8W2-F1
#
_cell.length_a   1.000
_cell.length_b   1.000
_cell.length_c   1.000
_cell.angle_alpha   90.00
_cell.angle_beta   90.00
_cell.angle_gamma   90.00
#
_symmetry.space_group_name_H-M   'P 1'
#
loop_
_entity.id
_entity.type
_entity.pdbx_description
1 polymer ?
#
loop_
_entity_poly.entity_id
_entity_poly.type
_entity_poly.pdbx_seq_one_letter_code
_entity_poly.pdbx_strand_id
1 'polypeptide(L)'
;MQSYLDLMGLPHKEEPRHPVAPVSSEESICEWVHNAIYNPSPERPYLINKPPTDRPHKNAPLLDSQERYAALRNCRWVDEVLEDAPWVVDSALLEKLNIDYVAHDELPYAHSTNGGDTADVYDWLKVAGKFLPTRRTEGVSTSALVARIVSMYRAGELNGKLTKMGEYDMTCDVPN
;
A
#
# COMPACT_ATOMS: atom_id res chain seq x y z
N MET A 1 17.60 -3.73 -3.66
CA MET A 1 16.22 -3.23 -3.63
C MET A 1 16.20 -2.00 -4.52
N GLN A 2 15.28 -1.92 -5.48
CA GLN A 2 15.32 -0.87 -6.50
C GLN A 2 13.99 -0.10 -6.47
N SER A 3 14.05 1.20 -6.22
CA SER A 3 12.90 2.08 -6.41
C SER A 3 12.80 2.50 -7.88
N TYR A 4 11.61 2.88 -8.33
CA TYR A 4 11.41 3.47 -9.65
C TYR A 4 12.29 4.71 -9.85
N LEU A 5 12.43 5.55 -8.83
CA LEU A 5 13.26 6.75 -8.89
C LEU A 5 14.74 6.39 -9.12
N ASP A 6 15.24 5.36 -8.43
CA ASP A 6 16.61 4.86 -8.65
C ASP A 6 16.80 4.28 -10.06
N LEU A 7 15.81 3.54 -10.58
CA LEU A 7 15.83 2.96 -11.92
C LEU A 7 15.93 4.02 -13.02
N MET A 8 15.24 5.15 -12.82
CA MET A 8 15.12 6.22 -13.79
C MET A 8 16.11 7.38 -13.56
N GLY A 9 16.95 7.29 -12.52
CA GLY A 9 17.89 8.36 -12.15
C GLY A 9 17.20 9.66 -11.71
N LEU A 10 16.00 9.56 -11.16
CA LEU A 10 15.20 10.70 -10.71
C LEU A 10 15.53 11.06 -9.25
N PRO A 11 15.46 12.35 -8.87
CA PRO A 11 15.75 12.77 -7.50
C PRO A 11 14.75 12.17 -6.52
N HIS A 12 15.26 11.58 -5.44
CA HIS A 12 14.47 11.07 -4.33
C HIS A 12 13.99 12.25 -3.47
N LYS A 13 12.69 12.35 -3.18
CA LYS A 13 12.25 13.04 -1.96
C LYS A 13 12.53 12.06 -0.82
N GLU A 14 13.53 12.32 0.01
CA GLU A 14 13.78 11.47 1.18
C GLU A 14 12.56 11.53 2.11
N GLU A 15 11.80 10.44 2.18
CA GLU A 15 11.01 10.16 3.37
C GLU A 15 11.98 9.77 4.50
N PRO A 16 11.73 10.19 5.75
CA PRO A 16 12.63 9.87 6.85
C PRO A 16 12.80 8.34 6.96
N ARG A 17 13.97 7.85 6.55
CA ARG A 17 14.35 6.44 6.71
C ARG A 17 14.70 6.22 8.17
N HIS A 18 13.82 5.53 8.88
CA HIS A 18 14.19 4.98 10.19
C HIS A 18 15.11 3.77 9.98
N PRO A 19 16.12 3.59 10.85
CA PRO A 19 17.07 2.49 10.70
C PRO A 19 16.32 1.16 10.79
N VAL A 20 16.18 0.49 9.65
CA VAL A 20 15.75 -0.90 9.60
C VAL A 20 16.99 -1.74 9.92
N ALA A 21 16.95 -2.48 11.03
CA ALA A 21 18.03 -3.40 11.39
C ALA A 21 18.24 -4.40 10.23
N PRO A 22 19.49 -4.71 9.83
CA PRO A 22 19.73 -5.62 8.72
C PRO A 22 19.20 -7.01 9.06
N VAL A 23 18.29 -7.52 8.23
CA VAL A 23 17.71 -8.86 8.40
C VAL A 23 18.46 -9.81 7.49
N SER A 24 19.21 -10.73 8.07
CA SER A 24 20.18 -11.57 7.35
C SER A 24 19.63 -12.91 6.86
N SER A 25 18.45 -13.34 7.31
CA SER A 25 17.85 -14.63 6.92
C SER A 25 16.33 -14.70 7.15
N GLU A 26 15.68 -15.72 6.56
CA GLU A 26 14.26 -16.04 6.73
C GLU A 26 13.89 -16.35 8.20
N GLU A 27 14.76 -17.06 8.91
CA GLU A 27 14.61 -17.30 10.34
C GLU A 27 14.63 -15.98 11.13
N SER A 28 15.49 -15.04 10.73
CA SER A 28 15.56 -13.71 11.33
C SER A 28 14.29 -12.88 11.08
N ILE A 29 13.60 -13.08 9.95
CA ILE A 29 12.30 -12.44 9.67
C ILE A 29 11.22 -13.04 10.58
N CYS A 30 11.13 -14.37 10.67
CA CYS A 30 10.14 -15.05 11.49
C CYS A 30 10.31 -14.73 12.99
N GLU A 31 11.55 -14.71 13.47
CA GLU A 31 11.88 -14.35 14.83
C GLU A 31 11.62 -12.87 15.12
N TRP A 32 11.91 -11.98 14.16
CA TRP A 32 11.57 -10.56 14.29
C TRP A 32 10.06 -10.33 14.38
N VAL A 33 9.27 -10.99 13.54
CA VAL A 33 7.80 -10.92 13.57
C VAL A 33 7.27 -11.47 14.90
N HIS A 34 7.78 -12.61 15.35
CA HIS A 34 7.41 -13.23 16.61
C HIS A 34 7.69 -12.28 17.79
N ASN A 35 8.89 -11.73 17.89
CA ASN A 35 9.27 -10.82 18.98
C ASN A 35 8.53 -9.47 18.92
N ALA A 36 8.24 -8.95 17.74
CA ALA A 36 7.46 -7.72 17.58
C ALA A 36 6.01 -7.88 18.10
N ILE A 37 5.44 -9.09 17.99
CA ILE A 37 4.07 -9.39 18.43
C ILE A 37 4.04 -9.75 19.92
N TYR A 38 4.97 -10.57 20.39
CA TYR A 38 4.88 -11.20 21.71
C TYR A 38 5.83 -10.63 22.76
N ASN A 39 6.82 -9.81 22.38
CA ASN A 39 7.74 -9.18 23.33
C ASN A 39 8.19 -7.77 22.86
N PRO A 40 7.26 -6.81 22.72
CA PRO A 40 7.59 -5.47 22.23
C PRO A 40 8.50 -4.72 23.21
N SER A 41 9.53 -4.05 22.69
CA SER A 41 10.43 -3.20 23.50
C SER A 41 9.65 -2.01 24.09
N PRO A 42 9.87 -1.68 25.38
CA PRO A 42 9.19 -0.57 26.05
C PRO A 42 9.58 0.81 25.50
N GLU A 43 10.61 0.91 24.65
CA GLU A 43 11.05 2.18 24.03
C GLU A 43 10.55 2.39 22.60
N ARG A 44 9.72 1.49 22.03
CA ARG A 44 9.17 1.70 20.68
C ARG A 44 8.20 2.88 20.68
N PRO A 45 8.52 4.03 20.06
CA PRO A 45 7.56 5.10 19.93
C PRO A 45 6.64 4.72 18.77
N TYR A 46 5.44 4.23 19.05
CA TYR A 46 4.37 4.12 18.07
C TYR A 46 3.86 5.54 17.76
N LEU A 47 4.64 6.31 17.00
CA LEU A 47 4.06 7.39 16.23
C LEU A 47 3.51 6.75 14.97
N ILE A 48 2.17 6.68 14.89
CA ILE A 48 1.47 6.45 13.62
C ILE A 48 1.96 7.56 12.69
N ASN A 49 2.91 7.23 11.82
CA ASN A 49 3.41 8.19 10.84
C ASN A 49 2.23 8.62 9.99
N LYS A 50 2.02 9.93 9.87
CA LYS A 50 1.01 10.44 8.96
C LYS A 50 1.45 10.05 7.54
N PRO A 51 0.59 9.41 6.74
CA PRO A 51 0.93 9.13 5.35
C PRO A 51 1.24 10.45 4.63
N PRO A 52 2.12 10.43 3.62
CA PRO A 52 2.44 11.62 2.81
C PRO A 52 1.15 12.30 2.34
N THR A 53 1.06 13.61 2.57
CA THR A 53 -0.11 14.44 2.28
C THR A 53 -0.22 14.83 0.80
N ASP A 54 0.81 14.55 -0.01
CA ASP A 54 0.91 14.93 -1.42
C ASP A 54 0.61 13.77 -2.37
N ARG A 55 -0.51 13.05 -2.17
CA ARG A 55 -1.08 12.14 -3.17
C ARG A 55 -2.21 12.81 -3.95
N PRO A 56 -1.93 13.56 -5.04
CA PRO A 56 -2.95 14.27 -5.80
C PRO A 56 -3.90 13.33 -6.58
N HIS A 57 -3.63 12.02 -6.58
CA HIS A 57 -4.29 11.05 -7.45
C HIS A 57 -5.29 10.10 -6.76
N LYS A 58 -5.35 10.06 -5.41
CA LYS A 58 -6.27 9.17 -4.66
C LYS A 58 -6.39 9.54 -3.18
N ASN A 59 -7.46 9.07 -2.54
CA ASN A 59 -7.66 9.13 -1.08
C ASN A 59 -6.48 8.52 -0.30
N ALA A 60 -6.29 8.99 0.93
CA ALA A 60 -5.29 8.45 1.85
C ALA A 60 -5.54 6.94 2.12
N PRO A 61 -4.50 6.08 2.03
CA PRO A 61 -4.58 4.68 2.39
C PRO A 61 -4.55 4.51 3.91
N LEU A 62 -5.08 3.38 4.37
CA LEU A 62 -4.96 2.95 5.77
C LEU A 62 -3.55 2.47 6.11
N LEU A 63 -2.89 1.78 5.17
CA LEU A 63 -1.53 1.27 5.32
C LEU A 63 -0.55 2.25 4.68
N ASP A 64 0.59 2.46 5.34
CA ASP A 64 1.67 3.28 4.78
C ASP A 64 2.36 2.58 3.58
N SER A 65 3.36 3.23 2.97
CA SER A 65 4.05 2.63 1.82
C SER A 65 4.85 1.38 2.20
N GLN A 66 5.56 1.39 3.33
CA GLN A 66 6.40 0.27 3.78
C GLN A 66 5.56 -0.95 4.15
N GLU A 67 4.44 -0.76 4.84
CA GLU A 67 3.47 -1.81 5.16
C GLU A 67 2.90 -2.46 3.88
N ARG A 68 2.60 -1.65 2.86
CA ARG A 68 2.11 -2.16 1.57
C ARG A 68 3.18 -2.92 0.80
N TYR A 69 4.43 -2.43 0.81
CA TYR A 69 5.55 -3.13 0.19
C TYR A 69 5.80 -4.48 0.88
N ALA A 70 5.76 -4.51 2.22
CA ALA A 70 5.86 -5.75 2.98
C ALA A 70 4.71 -6.72 2.66
N ALA A 71 3.48 -6.23 2.53
CA ALA A 71 2.34 -7.05 2.15
C ALA A 71 2.50 -7.69 0.76
N LEU A 72 2.99 -6.93 -0.24
CA LEU A 72 3.25 -7.45 -1.58
C LEU A 72 4.37 -8.50 -1.59
N ARG A 73 5.46 -8.26 -0.86
CA ARG A 73 6.60 -9.21 -0.74
C ARG A 73 6.21 -10.55 -0.14
N ASN A 74 5.17 -10.59 0.70
CA ASN A 74 4.65 -11.81 1.31
C ASN A 74 3.50 -12.44 0.52
N CYS A 75 3.18 -11.92 -0.67
CA CYS A 75 2.21 -12.53 -1.56
C CYS A 75 2.87 -13.70 -2.32
N ARG A 76 2.27 -14.89 -2.25
CA ARG A 76 2.76 -16.12 -2.89
C ARG A 76 3.11 -15.97 -4.38
N TRP A 77 2.42 -15.07 -5.08
CA TRP A 77 2.52 -14.92 -6.54
C TRP A 77 3.45 -13.80 -6.98
N VAL A 78 4.15 -13.14 -6.04
CA VAL A 78 5.01 -11.99 -6.32
C VAL A 78 6.47 -12.42 -6.21
N ASP A 79 7.22 -12.27 -7.29
CA ASP A 79 8.66 -12.52 -7.32
C ASP A 79 9.47 -11.27 -6.94
N GLU A 80 9.08 -10.10 -7.46
CA GLU A 80 9.78 -8.82 -7.26
C GLU A 80 8.80 -7.68 -6.98
N VAL A 81 9.24 -6.69 -6.20
CA VAL A 81 8.45 -5.49 -5.87
C VAL A 81 9.24 -4.24 -6.24
N LEU A 82 8.68 -3.47 -7.17
CA LEU A 82 9.12 -2.12 -7.52
C LEU A 82 8.51 -1.10 -6.55
N GLU A 83 9.34 -0.45 -5.73
CA GLU A 83 8.89 0.62 -4.84
C GLU A 83 8.72 1.93 -5.61
N ASP A 84 7.81 2.78 -5.13
CA ASP A 84 7.52 4.12 -5.68
C ASP A 84 7.14 4.11 -7.17
N ALA A 85 6.43 3.06 -7.60
CA ALA A 85 5.98 2.91 -8.97
C ALA A 85 5.18 4.14 -9.47
N PRO A 86 5.36 4.53 -10.75
CA PRO A 86 4.71 5.72 -11.29
C PRO A 86 3.19 5.52 -11.44
N TRP A 87 2.44 6.62 -11.43
CA TRP A 87 0.99 6.58 -11.66
C TRP A 87 0.63 6.10 -13.07
N VAL A 88 1.37 6.59 -14.08
CA VAL A 88 1.25 6.17 -15.47
C VAL A 88 2.52 5.41 -15.84
N VAL A 89 2.36 4.18 -16.29
CA VAL A 89 3.45 3.38 -16.82
C VAL A 89 3.75 3.84 -18.25
N ASP A 90 5.02 4.02 -18.58
CA ASP A 90 5.50 4.41 -19.91
C ASP A 90 6.34 3.31 -20.57
N SER A 91 6.67 3.50 -21.85
CA SER A 91 7.49 2.54 -22.60
C SER A 91 8.91 2.43 -22.04
N ALA A 92 9.47 3.51 -21.49
CA ALA A 92 10.81 3.53 -20.92
C ALA A 92 10.92 2.59 -19.73
N LEU A 93 9.91 2.56 -18.85
CA LEU A 93 9.85 1.62 -17.73
C LEU A 93 9.73 0.17 -18.21
N LEU A 94 8.86 -0.10 -19.21
CA LEU A 94 8.72 -1.43 -19.79
C LEU A 94 10.04 -1.94 -20.35
N GLU A 95 10.74 -1.12 -21.12
CA GLU A 95 12.05 -1.47 -21.71
C GLU A 95 13.12 -1.67 -20.63
N LYS A 96 13.18 -0.77 -19.64
CA LYS A 96 14.18 -0.84 -18.57
C LYS A 96 14.08 -2.12 -17.73
N LEU A 97 12.85 -2.57 -17.48
CA LEU A 97 12.57 -3.76 -16.67
C LEU A 97 12.28 -5.01 -17.50
N ASN A 98 12.38 -4.94 -18.83
CA ASN A 98 12.01 -6.03 -19.75
C ASN A 98 10.60 -6.59 -19.49
N ILE A 99 9.62 -5.70 -19.30
CA ILE A 99 8.22 -6.08 -19.05
C ILE A 99 7.55 -6.40 -20.38
N ASP A 100 7.11 -7.66 -20.52
CA ASP A 100 6.36 -8.13 -21.70
C ASP A 100 4.90 -7.66 -21.67
N TYR A 101 4.26 -7.77 -20.51
CA TYR A 101 2.83 -7.51 -20.32
C TYR A 101 2.54 -6.77 -19.01
N VAL A 102 1.48 -5.96 -19.02
CA VAL A 102 0.93 -5.29 -17.84
C VAL A 102 -0.45 -5.85 -17.52
N ALA A 103 -0.66 -6.31 -16.29
CA ALA A 103 -1.92 -6.92 -15.86
C ALA A 103 -2.70 -6.00 -14.89
N HIS A 104 -3.96 -5.69 -15.21
CA HIS A 104 -4.90 -4.95 -14.37
C HIS A 104 -6.34 -5.36 -14.73
N ASP A 105 -7.36 -4.98 -13.94
CA ASP A 105 -8.75 -5.16 -14.36
C ASP A 105 -9.09 -4.33 -15.62
N GLU A 106 -10.09 -4.77 -16.39
CA GLU A 106 -10.40 -4.24 -17.72
C GLU A 106 -11.02 -2.83 -17.70
N LEU A 107 -11.52 -2.37 -16.55
CA LEU A 107 -12.24 -1.12 -16.46
C LEU A 107 -11.31 0.07 -16.76
N PRO A 108 -11.77 1.07 -17.52
CA PRO A 108 -11.00 2.29 -17.76
C PRO A 108 -10.55 2.93 -16.46
N TYR A 109 -9.24 3.19 -16.33
CA TYR A 109 -8.68 3.80 -15.13
C TYR A 109 -8.33 5.26 -15.40
N ALA A 110 -9.25 6.15 -15.02
CA ALA A 110 -9.15 7.58 -15.31
C ALA A 110 -7.99 8.26 -14.59
N HIS A 111 -7.38 9.25 -15.26
CA HIS A 111 -6.37 10.11 -14.66
C HIS A 111 -7.04 11.04 -13.63
N SER A 112 -6.68 10.93 -12.34
CA SER A 112 -7.40 11.65 -11.27
C SER A 112 -7.04 13.15 -11.13
N THR A 113 -6.10 13.68 -11.92
CA THR A 113 -5.84 15.13 -11.97
C THR A 113 -6.61 15.77 -13.12
N ASN A 114 -7.47 16.72 -12.78
CA ASN A 114 -8.26 17.56 -13.67
C ASN A 114 -7.41 18.18 -14.82
N GLY A 115 -7.30 17.50 -15.96
CA GLY A 115 -6.71 18.08 -17.18
C GLY A 115 -5.90 17.18 -18.11
N GLY A 116 -5.92 15.85 -17.97
CA GLY A 116 -5.34 14.93 -18.96
C GLY A 116 -6.40 14.38 -19.92
N ASP A 117 -6.14 14.44 -21.23
CA ASP A 117 -7.06 14.03 -22.31
C ASP A 117 -7.30 12.50 -22.43
N THR A 118 -6.69 11.67 -21.57
CA THR A 118 -6.81 10.21 -21.66
C THR A 118 -7.85 9.66 -20.68
N ALA A 119 -8.89 9.01 -21.23
CA ALA A 119 -9.95 8.38 -20.45
C ALA A 119 -9.46 7.17 -19.63
N ASP A 120 -8.36 6.55 -20.06
CA ASP A 120 -7.74 5.40 -19.40
C ASP A 120 -6.21 5.48 -19.50
N VAL A 121 -5.51 5.38 -18.37
CA VAL A 121 -4.04 5.38 -18.32
C VAL A 121 -3.42 4.14 -18.99
N TYR A 122 -4.20 3.07 -19.18
CA TYR A 122 -3.74 1.83 -19.81
C TYR A 122 -4.07 1.72 -21.31
N ASP A 123 -4.73 2.73 -21.91
CA ASP A 123 -5.18 2.66 -23.31
C ASP A 123 -4.04 2.32 -24.29
N TRP A 124 -2.87 2.92 -24.10
CA TRP A 124 -1.72 2.67 -24.98
C TRP A 124 -1.21 1.22 -24.89
N LEU A 125 -1.30 0.59 -23.71
CA LEU A 125 -0.94 -0.82 -23.50
C LEU A 125 -1.97 -1.75 -24.15
N LYS A 126 -3.26 -1.38 -24.08
CA LYS A 126 -4.35 -2.11 -24.74
C LYS A 126 -4.18 -2.08 -26.26
N VAL A 127 -3.92 -0.91 -26.83
CA VAL A 127 -3.67 -0.73 -28.28
C VAL A 127 -2.40 -1.48 -28.73
N ALA A 128 -1.35 -1.48 -27.90
CA ALA A 128 -0.10 -2.18 -28.18
C ALA A 128 -0.18 -3.72 -28.01
N GLY A 129 -1.32 -4.27 -27.56
CA GLY A 129 -1.47 -5.70 -27.29
C GLY A 129 -0.63 -6.20 -26.11
N LYS A 130 -0.22 -5.29 -25.21
CA LYS A 130 0.60 -5.56 -24.03
C LYS A 130 -0.18 -5.56 -22.72
N PHE A 131 -1.50 -5.44 -22.78
CA PHE A 131 -2.37 -5.44 -21.61
C PHE A 131 -3.02 -6.82 -21.38
N LEU A 132 -2.90 -7.37 -20.17
CA LEU A 132 -3.54 -8.62 -19.77
C LEU A 132 -4.69 -8.33 -18.78
N PRO A 133 -5.96 -8.39 -19.22
CA PRO A 133 -7.08 -8.10 -18.34
C PRO A 133 -7.24 -9.19 -17.28
N THR A 134 -7.36 -8.78 -16.02
CA THR A 134 -7.69 -9.65 -14.88
C THR A 134 -9.13 -9.43 -14.43
N ARG A 135 -9.64 -10.35 -13.60
CA ARG A 135 -11.00 -10.25 -13.05
C ARG A 135 -10.94 -9.86 -11.58
N ARG A 136 -11.84 -8.97 -11.19
CA ARG A 136 -12.03 -8.59 -9.79
C ARG A 136 -12.61 -9.76 -9.01
N THR A 137 -12.21 -9.88 -7.75
CA THR A 137 -12.84 -10.82 -6.81
C THR A 137 -14.05 -10.17 -6.18
N GLU A 138 -15.22 -10.74 -6.40
CA GLU A 138 -16.47 -10.25 -5.82
C GLU A 138 -16.49 -10.35 -4.30
N GLY A 139 -17.15 -9.40 -3.64
CA GLY A 139 -17.34 -9.41 -2.18
C GLY A 139 -16.13 -8.97 -1.35
N VAL A 140 -14.99 -8.63 -1.97
CA VAL A 140 -13.81 -8.11 -1.26
C VAL A 140 -13.29 -6.82 -1.88
N SER A 141 -13.16 -5.78 -1.07
CA SER A 141 -12.49 -4.54 -1.45
C SER A 141 -12.04 -3.76 -0.22
N THR A 142 -11.07 -2.87 -0.37
CA THR A 142 -10.62 -1.98 0.71
C THR A 142 -11.78 -1.14 1.24
N SER A 143 -12.64 -0.61 0.35
CA SER A 143 -13.81 0.18 0.75
C SER A 143 -14.82 -0.64 1.56
N ALA A 144 -15.08 -1.89 1.19
CA ALA A 144 -15.96 -2.77 1.95
C ALA A 144 -15.38 -3.09 3.34
N LEU A 145 -14.06 -3.31 3.44
CA LEU A 145 -13.38 -3.51 4.72
C LEU A 145 -13.45 -2.27 5.61
N VAL A 146 -13.19 -1.08 5.06
CA VAL A 146 -13.32 0.20 5.77
C VAL A 146 -14.75 0.38 6.28
N ALA A 147 -15.75 0.21 5.41
CA ALA A 147 -17.15 0.35 5.78
C ALA A 147 -17.53 -0.61 6.92
N ARG A 148 -17.06 -1.87 6.86
CA ARG A 148 -17.28 -2.85 7.92
C ARG A 148 -16.63 -2.43 9.25
N ILE A 149 -15.37 -2.01 9.22
CA ILE A 149 -14.66 -1.55 10.43
C ILE A 149 -15.37 -0.34 11.05
N VAL A 150 -15.75 0.65 10.24
CA VAL A 150 -16.48 1.84 10.71
C VAL A 150 -17.85 1.48 11.28
N SER A 151 -18.55 0.53 10.67
CA SER A 151 -19.82 0.03 11.18
C SER A 151 -19.67 -0.62 12.56
N MET A 152 -18.69 -1.52 12.71
CA MET A 152 -18.39 -2.18 13.99
C MET A 152 -17.98 -1.18 15.06
N TYR A 153 -17.16 -0.18 14.68
CA TYR A 153 -16.75 0.91 15.55
C TYR A 153 -17.97 1.66 16.09
N ARG A 154 -18.83 2.18 15.19
CA ARG A 154 -20.04 2.93 15.57
C ARG A 154 -21.03 2.13 16.41
N ALA A 155 -21.05 0.81 16.27
CA ALA A 155 -21.87 -0.09 17.08
C ALA A 155 -21.27 -0.39 18.48
N GLY A 156 -20.07 0.12 18.79
CA GLY A 156 -19.37 -0.14 20.05
C GLY A 156 -18.72 -1.53 20.14
N GLU A 157 -18.77 -2.33 19.07
CA GLU A 157 -18.24 -3.71 19.05
C GLU A 157 -16.72 -3.75 19.25
N LEU A 158 -16.02 -2.65 18.93
CA LEU A 158 -14.58 -2.53 19.09
C LEU A 158 -14.16 -1.99 20.47
N ASN A 159 -15.08 -1.54 21.33
CA ASN A 159 -14.76 -0.90 22.62
C ASN A 159 -13.89 -1.81 23.49
N GLY A 160 -14.26 -3.08 23.64
CA GLY A 160 -13.47 -4.03 24.44
C GLY A 160 -12.04 -4.23 23.93
N LYS A 161 -11.79 -4.04 22.63
CA LYS A 161 -10.44 -4.07 22.06
C LYS A 161 -9.70 -2.75 22.31
N LEU A 162 -10.37 -1.61 22.08
CA LEU A 162 -9.82 -0.27 22.30
C LEU A 162 -9.42 -0.06 23.77
N THR A 163 -10.28 -0.46 24.72
CA THR A 163 -9.99 -0.44 26.16
C THR A 163 -8.74 -1.25 26.51
N LYS A 164 -8.60 -2.47 25.95
CA LYS A 164 -7.41 -3.32 26.19
C LYS A 164 -6.13 -2.71 25.61
N MET A 165 -6.25 -1.91 24.56
CA MET A 165 -5.13 -1.17 23.96
C MET A 165 -4.79 0.11 24.71
N GLY A 166 -5.59 0.51 25.72
CA GLY A 166 -5.42 1.78 26.43
C GLY A 166 -5.99 2.99 25.70
N GLU A 167 -6.72 2.77 24.61
CA GLU A 167 -7.30 3.82 23.75
C GLU A 167 -8.72 4.18 24.20
N TYR A 168 -8.82 4.63 25.46
CA TYR A 168 -10.11 4.86 26.12
C TYR A 168 -10.90 6.02 25.48
N ASP A 169 -10.21 7.05 25.00
CA ASP A 169 -10.77 8.23 24.33
C ASP A 169 -11.40 7.90 22.97
N MET A 170 -10.99 6.79 22.34
CA MET A 170 -11.56 6.31 21.09
C MET A 170 -12.80 5.42 21.29
N THR A 171 -13.17 5.04 22.52
CA THR A 171 -14.37 4.21 22.74
C THR A 171 -15.66 4.97 22.42
N CYS A 172 -16.68 4.28 21.93
CA CYS A 172 -17.96 4.90 21.55
C CYS A 172 -18.91 5.16 22.73
N ASP A 173 -18.42 5.11 23.98
CA ASP A 173 -19.23 5.21 25.21
C ASP A 173 -19.58 6.67 25.60
N VAL A 174 -19.30 7.65 24.74
CA VAL A 174 -19.78 9.03 24.89
C VAL A 174 -21.20 9.13 24.34
N PRO A 175 -22.23 9.45 25.17
CA PRO A 175 -23.56 9.74 24.67
C PRO A 175 -23.50 10.94 23.70
N ASN A 176 -24.20 10.84 22.57
CA ASN A 176 -24.47 11.99 21.68
C ASN A 176 -25.17 13.13 22.43
#